data_AF-A0A7X7K371-F1
#
_entry.id   AF-A0A7X7K371-F1
#
_cell.length_a   1.000
_cell.length_b   1.000
_cell.length_c   1.000
_cell.angle_alpha   90.00
_cell.angle_beta   90.00
_cell.angle_gamma   90.00
#
_symmetry.space_group_name_H-M   'P 1'
#
loop_
_entity.id
_entity.type
_entity.pdbx_description
1 polymer ?
#
loop_
_entity_poly.entity_id
_entity_poly.type
_entity_poly.pdbx_seq_one_letter_code
_entity_poly.pdbx_strand_id
1 'polypeptide(L)'
;MAFPESVVREAWTRSGDRCECRRTRHSWHSGRCSQHLGWDDRGKEKSTGWEAHHVAAGGPDTLSNCEILCQRCHKATLTYGG
;
A
#
# COMPACT_ATOMS: atom_id res chain seq x y z
N MET A 1 3.25 14.31 -1.46
CA MET A 1 4.53 14.11 -0.76
C MET A 1 4.70 12.62 -0.52
N ALA A 2 5.93 12.11 -0.63
CA ALA A 2 6.23 10.70 -0.46
C ALA A 2 6.78 10.46 0.96
N PHE A 3 6.42 9.33 1.58
CA PHE A 3 6.93 8.94 2.89
C PHE A 3 8.46 8.86 2.91
N PRO A 4 9.11 9.21 4.05
CA PRO A 4 10.54 8.99 4.22
C PRO A 4 10.84 7.49 4.13
N GLU A 5 12.05 7.15 3.65
CA GLU A 5 12.41 5.76 3.37
C GLU A 5 12.37 4.86 4.61
N SER A 6 12.73 5.40 5.78
CA SER A 6 12.64 4.69 7.07
C SER A 6 11.22 4.21 7.34
N VAL A 7 10.23 5.11 7.20
CA VAL A 7 8.81 4.80 7.38
C VAL A 7 8.35 3.73 6.39
N VAL A 8 8.82 3.78 5.14
CA VAL A 8 8.48 2.77 4.14
C VAL A 8 9.07 1.40 4.50
N ARG A 9 10.33 1.33 4.93
CA ARG A 9 10.97 0.06 5.36
C ARG A 9 10.28 -0.53 6.59
N GLU A 10 9.93 0.30 7.56
CA GLU A 10 9.19 -0.13 8.76
C GLU A 10 7.79 -0.61 8.40
N ALA A 11 7.06 0.12 7.54
CA ALA A 11 5.74 -0.29 7.06
C ALA A 11 5.79 -1.60 6.28
N TRP A 12 6.82 -1.79 5.45
CA TRP A 12 7.05 -3.04 4.75
C TRP A 12 7.32 -4.22 5.69
N THR A 13 8.16 -4.01 6.71
CA THR A 13 8.45 -5.03 7.71
C THR A 13 7.18 -5.42 8.48
N ARG A 14 6.34 -4.43 8.83
CA ARG A 14 5.03 -4.64 9.44
C ARG A 14 4.06 -5.38 8.51
N SER A 15 4.08 -5.07 7.22
CA SER A 15 3.16 -5.67 6.25
C SER A 15 3.40 -7.18 6.10
N GLY A 16 4.65 -7.63 6.32
CA GLY A 16 5.04 -9.02 6.14
C GLY A 16 4.79 -9.43 4.70
N ASP A 17 5.47 -8.75 3.78
CA ASP A 17 5.53 -9.01 2.34
C ASP A 17 4.17 -9.10 1.63
N ARG A 18 3.13 -8.52 2.24
CA ARG A 18 1.74 -8.65 1.81
C ARG A 18 1.00 -7.34 1.84
N CYS A 19 0.01 -7.24 0.95
CA CYS A 19 -0.90 -6.11 0.91
C CYS A 19 -1.63 -5.92 2.26
N GLU A 20 -1.73 -4.68 2.72
CA GLU A 20 -2.43 -4.30 3.95
C GLU A 20 -3.86 -3.82 3.69
N CYS A 21 -4.29 -3.80 2.43
CA CYS A 21 -5.62 -3.33 2.08
C CYS A 21 -6.72 -4.15 2.80
N ARG A 22 -7.60 -3.44 3.51
CA ARG A 22 -8.82 -4.00 4.12
C ARG A 22 -10.10 -3.35 3.59
N ARG A 23 -9.98 -2.51 2.56
CA ARG A 23 -11.11 -1.80 1.97
C ARG A 23 -12.08 -2.81 1.35
N THR A 24 -13.37 -2.60 1.59
CA THR A 24 -14.47 -3.43 1.05
C THR A 24 -15.12 -2.83 -0.19
N ARG A 25 -14.65 -1.64 -0.61
CA ARG A 25 -15.20 -0.93 -1.76
C ARG A 25 -14.98 -1.67 -3.08
N HIS A 26 -13.95 -2.50 -3.15
CA HIS A 26 -13.65 -3.33 -4.31
C HIS A 26 -13.85 -4.82 -3.99
N SER A 27 -14.17 -5.59 -5.02
CA SER A 27 -14.71 -6.95 -4.89
C SER A 27 -13.70 -8.10 -5.03
N TRP A 28 -12.42 -7.82 -5.29
CA TRP A 28 -11.42 -8.89 -5.50
C TRP A 28 -10.83 -9.49 -4.21
N HIS A 29 -11.19 -8.97 -3.04
CA HIS A 29 -10.90 -9.63 -1.76
C HIS A 29 -11.96 -9.30 -0.72
N SER A 30 -12.21 -10.22 0.21
CA SER A 30 -13.00 -10.02 1.41
C SER A 30 -12.05 -9.99 2.61
N GLY A 31 -12.08 -8.91 3.39
CA GLY A 31 -11.12 -8.70 4.49
C GLY A 31 -9.75 -8.19 4.01
N ARG A 32 -8.66 -8.72 4.56
CA ARG A 32 -7.29 -8.32 4.20
C ARG A 32 -6.90 -8.94 2.84
N CYS A 33 -6.38 -8.12 1.93
CA CYS A 33 -5.84 -8.61 0.67
C CYS A 33 -4.69 -9.61 0.89
N SER A 34 -4.75 -10.76 0.22
CA SER A 34 -3.75 -11.82 0.31
C SER A 34 -2.60 -11.72 -0.72
N GLN A 35 -2.52 -10.61 -1.45
CA GLN A 35 -1.50 -10.43 -2.50
C GLN A 35 -0.11 -10.34 -1.88
N HIS A 36 0.78 -11.25 -2.30
CA HIS A 36 2.21 -11.18 -2.01
C HIS A 36 2.90 -10.13 -2.88
N LEU A 37 3.88 -9.45 -2.29
CA LEU A 37 4.59 -8.31 -2.84
C LEU A 37 6.09 -8.56 -2.82
N GLY A 38 6.81 -8.03 -3.80
CA GLY A 38 8.27 -8.08 -3.85
C GLY A 38 8.87 -6.73 -3.48
N TRP A 39 9.80 -6.67 -2.51
CA TRP A 39 10.40 -5.41 -2.06
C TRP A 39 10.97 -4.60 -3.23
N ASP A 40 11.72 -5.26 -4.11
CA ASP A 40 12.34 -4.67 -5.31
C ASP A 40 11.34 -4.24 -6.40
N ASP A 41 10.05 -4.52 -6.21
CA ASP A 41 8.98 -4.27 -7.16
C ASP A 41 8.14 -3.04 -6.83
N ARG A 42 8.62 -2.21 -5.90
CA ARG A 42 8.02 -0.91 -5.62
C ARG A 42 7.86 -0.10 -6.89
N GLY A 43 6.67 0.48 -7.10
CA GLY A 43 6.34 1.30 -8.26
C GLY A 43 6.19 0.53 -9.59
N LYS A 44 6.41 -0.79 -9.62
CA LYS A 44 6.25 -1.59 -10.85
C LYS A 44 4.80 -2.01 -11.04
N GLU A 45 4.29 -1.88 -12.26
CA GLU A 45 2.93 -2.32 -12.63
C GLU A 45 2.83 -3.84 -12.88
N LYS A 46 3.05 -4.64 -11.83
CA LYS A 46 2.93 -6.10 -11.91
C LYS A 46 2.28 -6.71 -10.67
N SER A 47 2.06 -8.02 -10.69
CA SER A 47 1.37 -8.76 -9.62
C SER A 47 2.05 -8.63 -8.25
N THR A 48 3.39 -8.63 -8.20
CA THR A 48 4.20 -8.43 -6.99
C THR A 48 4.48 -6.95 -6.70
N GLY A 49 4.01 -6.05 -7.57
CA GLY A 49 4.25 -4.62 -7.45
C GLY A 49 3.41 -3.99 -6.35
N TRP A 50 3.95 -2.96 -5.74
CA TRP A 50 3.34 -2.28 -4.61
C TRP A 50 3.70 -0.80 -4.54
N GLU A 51 2.91 -0.06 -3.75
CA GLU A 51 3.18 1.33 -3.41
C GLU A 51 2.83 1.60 -1.94
N ALA A 52 3.54 2.56 -1.34
CA ALA A 52 3.19 3.10 -0.03
C ALA A 52 2.09 4.15 -0.18
N HIS A 53 1.03 4.04 0.62
CA HIS A 53 -0.14 4.90 0.54
C HIS A 53 -0.49 5.50 1.89
N HIS A 54 -1.04 6.72 1.88
CA HIS A 54 -1.56 7.36 3.07
C HIS A 54 -2.92 6.77 3.45
N VAL A 55 -3.04 6.23 4.67
CA VAL A 55 -4.33 5.76 5.19
C VAL A 55 -5.34 6.91 5.24
N ALA A 56 -4.91 8.05 5.77
CA ALA A 56 -5.64 9.32 5.75
C ALA A 56 -4.92 10.31 4.83
N ALA A 57 -5.59 10.67 3.73
CA ALA A 57 -5.10 11.65 2.77
C ALA A 57 -4.87 13.01 3.46
N GLY A 58 -3.70 13.62 3.22
CA GLY A 58 -3.30 14.89 3.86
C GLY A 58 -2.84 14.76 5.32
N GLY A 59 -2.83 13.55 5.88
CA GLY A 59 -2.22 13.28 7.18
C GLY A 59 -0.69 13.28 7.13
N PRO A 60 -0.02 13.20 8.30
CA PRO A 60 1.44 13.25 8.37
C PRO A 60 2.09 11.98 7.80
N ASP A 61 3.35 12.09 7.38
CA ASP A 61 4.15 10.99 6.81
C ASP A 61 4.69 10.04 7.90
N THR A 62 3.80 9.50 8.75
CA THR A 62 4.16 8.60 9.86
C THR A 62 3.89 7.13 9.54
N LEU A 63 4.54 6.23 10.27
CA LEU A 63 4.32 4.77 10.14
C LEU A 63 2.85 4.37 10.30
N SER A 64 2.13 4.99 11.24
CA SER A 64 0.71 4.72 11.47
C SER A 64 -0.19 5.19 10.33
N ASN A 65 0.25 6.18 9.55
CA ASN A 65 -0.49 6.70 8.40
C ASN A 65 0.02 6.11 7.07
N CYS A 66 1.04 5.26 7.09
CA CYS A 66 1.57 4.56 5.92
C CYS A 66 0.97 3.16 5.84
N GLU A 67 0.43 2.75 4.70
CA GLU A 67 0.02 1.38 4.40
C GLU A 67 0.65 0.87 3.10
N ILE A 68 0.99 -0.41 3.06
CA ILE A 68 1.54 -1.06 1.87
C ILE A 68 0.42 -1.66 1.03
N LEU A 69 0.27 -1.21 -0.21
CA LEU A 69 -0.79 -1.67 -1.11
C LEU A 69 -0.20 -2.32 -2.37
N CYS A 70 -0.82 -3.41 -2.82
CA CYS A 70 -0.56 -3.91 -4.17
C CYS A 70 -1.07 -2.91 -5.21
N GLN A 71 -0.53 -2.95 -6.43
CA GLN A 71 -0.93 -2.04 -7.51
C GLN A 71 -2.44 -1.98 -7.74
N ARG A 72 -3.12 -3.14 -7.69
CA ARG A 72 -4.58 -3.21 -7.88
C ARG A 72 -5.33 -2.49 -6.77
N CYS A 73 -4.92 -2.65 -5.51
CA CYS A 73 -5.53 -1.97 -4.37
C CYS A 73 -5.17 -0.48 -4.34
N HIS A 74 -3.95 -0.12 -4.72
CA HIS A 74 -3.49 1.26 -4.80
C HIS A 74 -4.28 2.06 -5.84
N LYS A 75 -4.49 1.49 -7.04
CA LYS A 75 -5.32 2.09 -8.10
C LYS A 75 -6.80 2.24 -7.73
N ALA A 76 -7.26 1.44 -6.77
CA ALA A 76 -8.62 1.49 -6.26
C ALA A 76 -8.82 2.59 -5.19
N THR A 77 -7.74 3.23 -4.74
CA THR A 77 -7.82 4.34 -3.79
C THR A 77 -8.34 5.58 -4.51
N LEU A 78 -9.20 6.34 -3.82
CA LEU A 78 -9.84 7.56 -4.35
C LEU A 78 -8.85 8.64 -4.78
N THR A 79 -7.63 8.60 -4.25
CA THR A 79 -6.58 9.59 -4.50
C THR A 79 -5.60 9.15 -5.59
N TYR A 80 -5.87 8.05 -6.30
CA TYR A 80 -5.07 7.66 -7.46
C TYR A 80 -5.42 8.56 -8.65
N GLY A 81 -4.51 9.48 -9.00
CA GLY A 81 -4.65 10.38 -10.15
C GLY A 81 -5.16 11.80 -9.84
N GLY A 82 -4.77 12.37 -8.70
CA GLY A 82 -4.87 13.83 -8.48
C GLY A 82 -3.81 14.60 -9.25
#